data_AF-A0A8H7VI05-F1
#
_entry.id   AF-A0A8H7VI05-F1
#
_cell.length_a   1.000
_cell.length_b   1.000
_cell.length_c   1.000
_cell.angle_alpha   90.00
_cell.angle_beta   90.00
_cell.angle_gamma   90.00
#
_symmetry.space_group_name_H-M   'P 1'
#
loop_
_entity.id
_entity.type
_entity.pdbx_description
1 polymer ?
#
loop_
_entity_poly.entity_id
_entity_poly.type
_entity_poly.pdbx_seq_one_letter_code
_entity_poly.pdbx_strand_id
1 'polypeptide(L)'
;MGNHTILLLQAHPGQSNDFNFNFSDFPSESEAMDHIAGLYEVRLAKENPNAGQVQYRAEDLFRFIDTYKEFVALVYDSNAYTYQPRDKDWIKDRLIAHFSGQQTEQPPAVNQAPRYNSNNNQRRRRH
;
A
#
# COMPACT_ATOMS: atom_id res chain seq x y z
N MET A 1 8.12 4.03 -12.63
CA MET A 1 8.90 2.81 -12.91
C MET A 1 9.41 2.32 -11.57
N GLY A 2 8.81 1.27 -11.02
CA GLY A 2 9.21 0.74 -9.72
C GLY A 2 10.38 -0.24 -9.85
N ASN A 3 11.00 -0.57 -8.72
CA ASN A 3 12.00 -1.62 -8.67
C ASN A 3 11.30 -2.97 -8.70
N HIS A 4 11.75 -3.86 -9.58
CA HIS A 4 11.28 -5.24 -9.64
C HIS A 4 11.48 -5.92 -8.29
N THR A 5 10.45 -6.60 -7.81
CA THR A 5 10.41 -7.14 -6.44
C THR A 5 9.90 -8.56 -6.45
N ILE A 6 10.64 -9.48 -5.83
CA ILE A 6 10.24 -10.87 -5.66
C ILE A 6 9.97 -11.09 -4.17
N LEU A 7 8.80 -11.61 -3.82
CA LEU A 7 8.43 -11.99 -2.47
C LEU A 7 8.68 -13.49 -2.26
N LEU A 8 9.26 -13.83 -1.11
CA LEU A 8 9.50 -15.19 -0.65
C LEU A 8 8.81 -15.39 0.69
N LEU A 9 7.84 -16.31 0.73
CA LEU A 9 6.98 -16.55 1.89
C LEU A 9 7.08 -18.01 2.35
N GLN A 10 7.31 -18.22 3.64
CA GLN A 10 7.23 -19.52 4.29
C GLN A 10 6.32 -19.44 5.52
N ALA A 11 5.17 -20.10 5.46
CA ALA A 11 4.29 -20.24 6.61
C ALA A 11 4.90 -21.17 7.67
N HIS A 12 4.42 -21.08 8.91
CA HIS A 12 4.91 -21.92 10.01
C HIS A 12 4.74 -23.43 9.70
N PRO A 13 5.72 -24.27 10.08
CA PRO A 13 5.62 -25.73 9.93
C PRO A 13 4.49 -26.25 10.85
N GLY A 14 3.52 -26.92 10.24
CA GLY A 14 2.30 -27.39 10.89
C GLY A 14 1.24 -27.93 9.92
N GLN A 15 1.35 -27.59 8.64
CA GLN A 15 0.63 -28.23 7.53
C GLN A 15 1.66 -28.80 6.56
N SER A 16 1.98 -30.08 6.76
CA SER A 16 2.66 -31.00 5.83
C SER A 16 3.55 -30.37 4.75
N ASN A 17 4.81 -30.09 5.14
CA ASN A 17 6.05 -30.01 4.36
C ASN A 17 6.89 -28.79 4.80
N ASP A 18 7.98 -29.06 5.51
CA ASP A 18 8.92 -28.07 6.08
C ASP A 18 9.66 -27.20 5.04
N PHE A 19 9.39 -27.40 3.75
CA PHE A 19 10.01 -26.73 2.60
C PHE A 19 9.01 -25.96 1.72
N ASN A 20 7.78 -25.70 2.19
CA ASN A 20 6.78 -25.00 1.38
C ASN A 20 7.06 -23.48 1.31
N PHE A 21 8.05 -23.12 0.50
CA PHE A 21 8.32 -21.74 0.11
C PHE A 21 7.44 -21.39 -1.07
N ASN A 22 6.61 -20.36 -0.92
CA ASN A 22 5.92 -19.73 -2.03
C ASN A 22 6.71 -18.51 -2.49
N PHE A 23 6.85 -18.34 -3.80
CA PHE A 23 7.44 -17.14 -4.38
C PHE A 23 6.45 -16.42 -5.28
N SER A 24 6.54 -15.11 -5.34
CA SER A 24 5.71 -14.28 -6.21
C SER A 24 6.54 -13.12 -6.74
N ASP A 25 6.37 -12.83 -8.02
CA ASP A 25 7.18 -11.88 -8.76
C ASP A 25 6.31 -10.68 -9.14
N PHE A 26 6.84 -9.47 -8.92
CA PHE A 26 6.17 -8.21 -9.19
C PHE A 26 7.07 -7.24 -9.94
N PRO A 27 6.53 -6.54 -10.96
CA PRO A 27 7.28 -5.54 -11.71
C PRO A 27 7.62 -4.28 -10.90
N SER A 28 6.95 -4.06 -9.76
CA SER A 28 7.21 -2.93 -8.87
C SER A 28 7.06 -3.28 -7.39
N GLU A 29 7.77 -2.54 -6.53
CA GLU A 29 7.61 -2.61 -5.06
C GLU A 29 6.17 -2.34 -4.62
N SER A 30 5.50 -1.38 -5.28
CA SER A 30 4.09 -1.03 -5.00
C SER A 30 3.16 -2.24 -5.16
N GLU A 31 3.26 -2.96 -6.28
CA GLU A 31 2.43 -4.13 -6.55
C GLU A 31 2.73 -5.27 -5.57
N ALA A 32 3.98 -5.41 -5.14
CA ALA A 32 4.33 -6.36 -4.09
C ALA A 32 3.64 -5.98 -2.76
N MET A 33 3.63 -4.70 -2.37
CA MET A 33 2.94 -4.24 -1.15
C MET A 33 1.42 -4.44 -1.23
N ASP A 34 0.81 -4.15 -2.38
CA ASP A 34 -0.62 -4.41 -2.63
C ASP A 34 -0.94 -5.91 -2.51
N HIS A 35 -0.06 -6.78 -3.01
CA HIS A 35 -0.23 -8.22 -2.87
C HIS A 35 -0.19 -8.67 -1.40
N ILE A 36 0.71 -8.11 -0.58
CA ILE A 36 0.80 -8.42 0.85
C ILE A 36 -0.48 -8.02 1.58
N ALA A 37 -1.01 -6.84 1.29
CA ALA A 37 -2.30 -6.38 1.81
C ALA A 37 -3.44 -7.33 1.40
N GLY A 38 -3.48 -7.72 0.13
CA GLY A 38 -4.48 -8.66 -0.41
C GLY A 38 -4.43 -10.05 0.23
N LEU A 39 -3.23 -10.58 0.53
CA LEU A 39 -3.08 -11.85 1.26
C LEU A 39 -3.76 -11.80 2.63
N TYR A 40 -3.62 -10.67 3.32
CA TYR A 40 -4.25 -10.47 4.62
C TYR A 40 -5.76 -10.28 4.49
N GLU A 41 -6.24 -9.56 3.49
CA GLU A 41 -7.67 -9.40 3.21
C GLU A 41 -8.36 -10.75 2.91
N VAL A 42 -7.72 -11.61 2.12
CA VAL A 42 -8.21 -12.97 1.85
C VAL A 42 -8.31 -13.78 3.14
N ARG A 43 -7.34 -13.63 4.05
CA ARG A 43 -7.40 -14.28 5.37
C ARG A 43 -8.57 -13.74 6.20
N LEU A 44 -8.72 -12.42 6.29
CA LEU A 44 -9.79 -11.77 7.03
C LEU A 44 -11.18 -12.13 6.50
N ALA A 45 -11.35 -12.22 5.18
CA ALA A 45 -12.59 -12.63 4.55
C ALA A 45 -12.96 -14.09 4.88
N LYS A 46 -11.96 -14.98 5.01
CA LYS A 46 -12.17 -16.36 5.45
C LYS A 46 -12.59 -16.45 6.92
N GLU A 47 -12.01 -15.60 7.77
CA GLU A 47 -12.35 -15.53 9.20
C GLU A 47 -13.71 -14.87 9.43
N ASN A 48 -14.11 -13.91 8.57
CA ASN A 48 -15.35 -13.15 8.69
C ASN A 48 -16.15 -13.13 7.36
N PRO A 49 -16.73 -14.26 6.93
CA PRO A 49 -17.40 -14.36 5.62
C PRO A 49 -18.64 -13.48 5.44
N ASN A 50 -19.23 -12.98 6.54
CA ASN A 50 -20.41 -12.12 6.53
C ASN A 50 -20.05 -10.61 6.61
N ALA A 51 -18.77 -10.27 6.77
CA ALA A 51 -18.34 -8.87 6.79
C ALA A 51 -18.25 -8.35 5.35
N GLY A 52 -19.17 -7.46 4.97
CA GLY A 52 -19.24 -6.95 3.59
C GLY A 52 -18.02 -6.12 3.17
N GLN A 53 -17.49 -5.30 4.08
CA GLN A 53 -16.27 -4.52 3.86
C GLN A 53 -15.25 -4.84 4.94
N VAL A 54 -14.09 -5.37 4.53
CA VAL A 54 -13.00 -5.69 5.43
C VAL A 54 -12.25 -4.40 5.77
N GLN A 55 -12.29 -3.99 7.03
CA GLN A 55 -11.47 -2.91 7.56
C GLN A 55 -10.52 -3.49 8.59
N TYR A 56 -9.24 -3.15 8.50
CA TYR A 56 -8.22 -3.58 9.44
C TYR A 56 -7.23 -2.46 9.70
N ARG A 57 -6.53 -2.55 10.82
CA ARG A 57 -5.46 -1.60 11.14
C ARG A 57 -4.11 -2.13 10.67
N ALA A 58 -3.18 -1.22 10.43
CA ALA A 58 -1.82 -1.58 10.02
C ALA A 58 -1.15 -2.52 11.03
N GLU A 59 -1.42 -2.36 12.33
CA GLU A 59 -0.85 -3.22 13.37
C GLU A 59 -1.29 -4.68 13.25
N ASP A 60 -2.52 -4.94 12.78
CA ASP A 60 -3.02 -6.30 12.59
C ASP A 60 -2.37 -6.97 11.36
N LEU A 61 -2.14 -6.21 10.29
CA LEU A 61 -1.36 -6.67 9.14
C LEU A 61 0.08 -7.01 9.54
N PHE A 62 0.72 -6.19 10.38
CA PHE A 62 2.09 -6.47 10.83
C PHE A 62 2.16 -7.74 11.67
N ARG A 63 1.18 -7.97 12.55
CA ARG A 63 1.07 -9.24 13.29
C ARG A 63 0.90 -10.43 12.36
N PHE A 64 0.12 -10.29 11.30
CA PHE A 64 -0.02 -11.32 10.27
C PHE A 64 1.34 -11.64 9.62
N ILE A 65 2.11 -10.63 9.21
CA ILE A 65 3.46 -10.81 8.66
C ILE A 65 4.38 -11.52 9.65
N ASP A 66 4.30 -11.16 10.94
CA ASP A 66 5.08 -11.78 12.01
C ASP A 66 4.72 -13.25 12.27
N THR A 67 3.53 -13.70 11.85
CA THR A 67 3.16 -15.13 11.94
C THR A 67 3.90 -16.02 10.95
N TYR A 68 4.44 -15.46 9.86
CA TYR A 68 5.26 -16.23 8.91
C TYR A 68 6.62 -16.53 9.52
N LYS A 69 7.19 -17.68 9.19
CA LYS A 69 8.57 -18.00 9.57
C LYS A 69 9.52 -17.12 8.75
N GLU A 70 9.45 -17.25 7.44
CA GLU A 70 10.20 -16.44 6.48
C GLU A 70 9.24 -15.55 5.69
N PHE A 71 9.57 -14.27 5.60
CA PHE A 71 8.86 -13.30 4.79
C PHE A 71 9.89 -12.27 4.34
N VAL A 72 10.40 -12.46 3.12
CA VAL A 72 11.55 -11.73 2.58
C VAL A 72 11.16 -11.12 1.24
N ALA A 73 11.57 -9.88 1.01
CA ALA A 73 11.44 -9.22 -0.29
C ALA A 73 12.83 -9.06 -0.92
N LEU A 74 13.00 -9.56 -2.14
CA LEU A 74 14.18 -9.33 -2.96
C LEU A 74 13.87 -8.16 -3.89
N VAL A 75 14.46 -6.99 -3.62
CA VAL A 75 14.24 -5.78 -4.40
C VAL A 75 15.42 -5.53 -5.32
N TYR A 76 15.14 -5.36 -6.61
CA TYR A 76 16.18 -5.08 -7.60
C TYR A 76 16.77 -3.68 -7.39
N ASP A 77 18.09 -3.62 -7.23
CA ASP A 77 18.86 -2.37 -7.19
C ASP A 77 19.53 -2.15 -8.55
N SER A 78 19.05 -1.15 -9.29
CA SER A 78 19.58 -0.81 -10.61
C SER A 78 20.99 -0.25 -10.59
N ASN A 79 21.47 0.28 -9.45
CA ASN A 79 22.82 0.80 -9.34
C ASN A 79 23.83 -0.33 -9.15
N ALA A 80 23.47 -1.33 -8.35
CA ALA A 80 24.31 -2.48 -8.06
C ALA A 80 24.10 -3.63 -9.06
N TYR A 81 23.03 -3.60 -9.86
CA TYR A 81 22.58 -4.70 -10.74
C TYR A 81 22.35 -6.01 -9.98
N THR A 82 21.90 -5.92 -8.73
CA THR A 82 21.68 -7.07 -7.83
C THR A 82 20.35 -6.96 -7.10
N TYR A 83 19.83 -8.10 -6.66
CA TYR A 83 18.70 -8.12 -5.73
C TYR A 83 19.17 -7.96 -4.30
N GLN A 84 18.59 -6.99 -3.60
CA GLN A 84 18.84 -6.76 -2.19
C GLN A 84 17.76 -7.46 -1.36
N PRO A 85 18.13 -8.42 -0.49
CA PRO A 85 17.20 -9.02 0.43
C PRO A 85 16.77 -8.00 1.49
N ARG A 86 15.47 -7.98 1.76
CA ARG A 86 14.81 -7.12 2.74
C ARG A 86 14.02 -7.99 3.71
N ASP A 87 14.17 -7.67 4.98
CA ASP A 87 13.52 -8.35 6.08
C ASP A 87 12.09 -7.86 6.32
N LYS A 88 11.43 -8.46 7.31
CA LYS A 88 10.05 -8.13 7.70
C LYS A 88 9.91 -6.68 8.15
N ASP A 89 10.90 -6.15 8.86
CA ASP A 89 10.83 -4.79 9.39
C ASP A 89 10.87 -3.77 8.26
N TRP A 90 11.74 -3.97 7.27
CA TRP A 90 11.73 -3.16 6.05
C TRP A 90 10.39 -3.25 5.31
N ILE A 91 9.80 -4.45 5.19
CA ILE A 91 8.49 -4.63 4.53
C ILE A 91 7.39 -3.87 5.28
N LYS A 92 7.37 -3.90 6.62
CA LYS A 92 6.40 -3.16 7.44
C LYS A 92 6.54 -1.66 7.22
N ASP A 93 7.77 -1.13 7.24
CA ASP A 93 8.03 0.29 6.97
C ASP A 93 7.56 0.71 5.57
N ARG A 94 7.76 -0.16 4.58
CA ARG A 94 7.26 0.08 3.22
C ARG A 94 5.74 0.04 3.12
N LEU A 95 5.07 -0.85 3.83
CA LEU A 95 3.61 -0.86 3.91
C LEU A 95 3.07 0.44 4.53
N ILE A 96 3.71 0.97 5.57
CA ILE A 96 3.34 2.28 6.15
C ILE A 96 3.43 3.38 5.09
N ALA A 97 4.56 3.45 4.38
CA ALA A 97 4.76 4.44 3.33
C ALA A 97 3.75 4.28 2.19
N HIS A 98 3.47 3.04 1.79
CA HIS A 98 2.52 2.70 0.73
C HIS A 98 1.10 3.18 1.05
N PHE A 99 0.59 2.88 2.24
CA PHE A 99 -0.74 3.34 2.67
C PHE A 99 -0.81 4.85 2.90
N SER A 100 0.29 5.46 3.35
CA SER A 100 0.37 6.92 3.52
C SER A 100 0.40 7.66 2.18
N GLY A 101 1.02 7.07 1.16
CA GLY A 101 1.09 7.61 -0.20
C GLY A 101 -0.24 7.50 -0.96
N GLN A 102 -0.96 6.37 -0.82
CA GLN A 102 -2.26 6.16 -1.48
C GLN A 102 -3.36 7.15 -1.05
N GLN A 103 -3.19 7.87 0.07
CA GLN A 103 -4.13 8.91 0.48
C GLN A 103 -4.03 10.22 -0.31
N THR A 104 -3.10 10.36 -1.28
CA THR A 104 -2.90 11.64 -2.02
C THR A 104 -3.53 11.75 -3.40
N GLU A 105 -4.30 10.78 -3.90
CA GLU A 105 -4.97 10.89 -5.21
C GLU A 105 -6.51 10.94 -5.11
N GLN A 106 -7.04 11.98 -4.45
CA GLN A 106 -8.32 12.56 -4.87
C GLN A 106 -8.01 13.77 -5.78
N PRO A 107 -8.47 13.81 -7.04
CA PRO A 107 -8.27 14.99 -7.87
C PRO A 107 -8.98 16.20 -7.22
N PRO A 108 -8.32 17.37 -7.12
CA PRO A 108 -8.93 18.53 -6.49
C PRO A 108 -10.18 18.93 -7.27
N ALA A 109 -11.30 19.09 -6.54
CA ALA A 109 -12.53 19.66 -7.08
C ALA A 109 -12.20 20.99 -7.77
N VAL A 110 -12.42 21.04 -9.09
CA VAL A 110 -12.29 22.26 -9.90
C VAL A 110 -13.32 23.28 -9.39
N ASN A 111 -12.90 24.18 -8.51
CA ASN A 111 -13.68 25.33 -8.10
C ASN A 111 -13.82 26.28 -9.30
N GLN A 112 -15.00 26.27 -9.90
CA GLN A 112 -15.39 27.21 -10.95
C GLN A 112 -15.31 28.65 -10.40
N ALA A 113 -14.62 29.52 -11.14
CA ALA A 113 -14.34 30.90 -10.76
C ALA A 113 -15.63 31.72 -10.48
N PRO A 114 -15.59 32.76 -9.62
CA PRO A 114 -16.77 33.56 -9.29
C PRO A 114 -17.20 34.41 -10.49
N ARG A 115 -18.50 34.40 -10.79
CA ARG A 115 -19.14 35.35 -11.71
C ARG A 115 -18.98 36.78 -11.17
N TYR A 116 -18.31 37.64 -11.92
CA TYR A 116 -18.19 39.06 -11.60
C TYR A 116 -19.58 39.73 -11.67
N ASN A 117 -20.12 40.12 -10.53
CA ASN A 117 -21.38 40.86 -10.45
C ASN A 117 -21.06 42.35 -10.59
N SER A 118 -21.12 42.87 -11.81
CA SER A 118 -21.07 44.31 -12.04
C SER A 118 -22.47 44.86 -11.84
N ASN A 119 -22.73 45.44 -10.66
CA ASN A 119 -23.79 46.44 -10.55
C ASN A 119 -23.54 47.44 -9.42
N ASN A 120 -23.15 48.61 -9.91
CA ASN A 120 -23.85 49.87 -9.70
C ASN A 120 -23.56 50.69 -8.43
N ASN A 121 -23.11 51.92 -8.73
CA ASN A 121 -23.68 53.17 -8.24
C ASN A 121 -23.39 53.58 -6.78
N GLN A 122 -22.57 54.62 -6.59
CA GLN A 122 -23.04 56.02 -6.51
C GLN A 122 -22.07 56.93 -5.72
N ARG A 123 -21.79 58.09 -6.34
CA ARG A 123 -21.80 59.44 -5.74
C ARG A 123 -20.74 59.78 -4.66
N ARG A 124 -19.97 60.84 -4.95
CA ARG A 124 -20.02 62.19 -4.33
C ARG A 124 -18.75 62.97 -4.75
N ARG A 125 -18.84 63.97 -5.63
CA ARG A 125 -19.16 65.40 -5.41
C ARG A 125 -17.91 66.29 -5.25
N ARG A 126 -17.78 67.23 -6.21
CA ARG A 126 -17.38 68.65 -6.10
C ARG A 126 -15.95 68.97 -5.63
N HIS A 127 -15.17 69.66 -6.46
CA HIS A 127 -15.16 71.13 -6.58
C HIS A 127 -14.54 71.55 -7.92
#